data_AF-A0A178M0S2-F1
#
_entry.id   AF-A0A178M0S2-F1
#
_cell.length_a   1.000
_cell.length_b   1.000
_cell.length_c   1.000
_cell.angle_alpha   90.00
_cell.angle_beta   90.00
_cell.angle_gamma   90.00
#
_symmetry.space_group_name_H-M   'P 1'
#
loop_
_entity.id
_entity.type
_entity.pdbx_description
1 polymer ?
#
loop_
_entity_poly.entity_id
_entity_poly.type
_entity_poly.pdbx_seq_one_letter_code
_entity_poly.pdbx_strand_id
1 'polypeptide(L)'
;MFNEKDQKICYGLFYQDGTRIPDDAPIGEKVRSGAIVYFSDVNNLWFLSPSPQLPGTAPLKRKPSRTDSEPPPPPPPPPTYGCRLHLAHGVIHAVSYDKVTIHRQFLLNHLPSGERIRQDVQYRMTGDAPIMHVSRDPHCEIVRQGNQWYVRALQPVYVNGKRYDHGATLAVQPPQMTVVVGRNGWPITIELFSP
;
A
#
# COMPACT_ATOMS: atom_id res chain seq x y z
N MET A 1 22.28 23.42 24.88
CA MET A 1 20.96 24.01 24.61
C MET A 1 20.71 23.90 23.11
N PHE A 2 20.01 22.86 22.67
CA PHE A 2 19.49 22.79 21.30
C PHE A 2 18.04 23.26 21.33
N ASN A 3 17.72 24.20 20.45
CA ASN A 3 16.43 24.87 20.37
C ASN A 3 15.53 24.02 19.44
N GLU A 4 14.77 23.09 20.01
CA GLU A 4 13.69 22.36 19.32
C GLU A 4 12.57 23.35 19.00
N LYS A 5 12.62 23.96 17.82
CA LYS A 5 11.41 24.54 17.24
C LYS A 5 10.51 23.37 16.82
N ASP A 6 9.44 23.17 17.58
CA ASP A 6 8.26 22.40 17.20
C ASP A 6 7.85 22.72 15.76
N GLN A 7 8.35 21.95 14.79
CA GLN A 7 7.80 21.94 13.43
C GLN A 7 6.53 21.12 13.49
N LYS A 8 5.45 21.78 13.90
CA LYS A 8 4.10 21.23 13.84
C LYS A 8 3.76 20.97 12.38
N ILE A 9 3.72 19.69 11.98
CA ILE A 9 3.33 19.29 10.63
C ILE A 9 1.84 19.60 10.46
N CYS A 10 1.53 20.48 9.50
CA CYS A 10 0.17 20.88 9.19
C CYS A 10 -0.30 20.10 7.97
N TYR A 11 -1.37 19.32 8.12
CA TYR A 11 -1.95 18.56 7.02
C TYR A 11 -3.15 19.29 6.42
N GLY A 12 -3.39 19.07 5.12
CA GLY A 12 -4.55 19.57 4.40
C GLY A 12 -5.04 18.58 3.34
N LEU A 13 -6.29 18.76 2.93
CA LEU A 13 -6.85 18.10 1.77
C LEU A 13 -6.64 18.96 0.53
N PHE A 14 -6.27 18.33 -0.59
CA PHE A 14 -5.96 19.00 -1.84
C PHE A 14 -6.60 18.26 -3.00
N TYR A 15 -7.09 19.00 -4.00
CA TYR A 15 -7.42 18.45 -5.30
C TYR A 15 -6.15 18.03 -6.05
N GLN A 16 -6.32 17.21 -7.09
CA GLN A 16 -5.23 16.73 -7.94
C GLN A 16 -4.39 17.86 -8.56
N ASP A 17 -4.99 19.02 -8.80
CA ASP A 17 -4.32 20.22 -9.31
C ASP A 17 -3.55 21.00 -8.23
N GLY A 18 -3.60 20.56 -6.97
CA GLY A 18 -2.93 21.21 -5.84
C GLY A 18 -3.81 22.23 -5.11
N THR A 19 -5.05 22.44 -5.54
CA THR A 19 -5.96 23.37 -4.88
C THR A 19 -6.37 22.84 -3.50
N ARG A 20 -6.11 23.60 -2.44
CA ARG A 20 -6.48 23.20 -1.08
C ARG A 20 -7.99 23.24 -0.89
N ILE A 21 -8.53 22.19 -0.29
CA ILE A 21 -9.93 22.13 0.17
C ILE A 21 -9.98 22.77 1.55
N PRO A 22 -10.79 23.81 1.76
CA PRO A 22 -10.86 24.49 3.05
C PRO A 22 -11.52 23.60 4.11
N ASP A 23 -11.17 23.80 5.37
CA ASP A 23 -11.58 22.93 6.49
C ASP A 23 -12.94 23.35 7.12
N ASP A 24 -13.54 24.43 6.62
CA ASP A 24 -14.68 25.16 7.21
C ASP A 24 -16.08 24.54 6.99
N ALA A 25 -16.16 23.31 6.49
CA ALA A 25 -17.42 22.62 6.14
C ALA A 25 -17.17 21.15 5.78
N PRO A 26 -18.18 20.27 5.91
CA PRO A 26 -18.04 18.83 5.70
C PRO A 26 -17.65 18.47 4.25
N ILE A 27 -16.79 17.46 4.11
CA ILE A 27 -16.19 17.00 2.84
C ILE A 27 -17.26 16.73 1.75
N GLY A 28 -18.43 16.24 2.14
CA GLY A 28 -19.53 15.92 1.23
C GLY A 28 -20.15 17.11 0.51
N GLU A 29 -19.99 18.34 1.01
CA GLU A 29 -20.47 19.56 0.36
C GLU A 29 -19.43 20.19 -0.57
N LYS A 30 -18.15 19.86 -0.37
CA LYS A 30 -17.02 20.48 -1.08
C LYS A 30 -16.48 19.63 -2.21
N VAL A 31 -16.45 18.32 -2.03
CA VAL A 31 -15.86 17.39 -2.99
C VAL A 31 -16.94 16.90 -3.93
N ARG A 32 -16.84 17.28 -5.21
CA ARG A 32 -17.72 16.75 -6.26
C ARG A 32 -17.56 15.24 -6.35
N SER A 33 -18.68 14.52 -6.48
CA SER A 33 -18.66 13.07 -6.69
C SER A 33 -17.77 12.71 -7.89
N GLY A 34 -16.73 11.90 -7.66
CA GLY A 34 -15.73 11.52 -8.66
C GLY A 34 -14.44 12.35 -8.67
N ALA A 35 -14.29 13.37 -7.81
CA ALA A 35 -13.04 14.10 -7.67
C ALA A 35 -11.98 13.30 -6.89
N ILE A 36 -10.73 13.32 -7.38
CA ILE A 36 -9.58 12.74 -6.68
C ILE A 36 -9.04 13.78 -5.70
N VAL A 37 -8.95 13.40 -4.43
CA VAL A 37 -8.46 14.25 -3.34
C VAL A 37 -7.26 13.58 -2.68
N TYR A 38 -6.22 14.37 -2.44
CA TYR A 38 -4.98 13.96 -1.79
C TYR A 38 -4.93 14.56 -0.37
N PHE A 39 -4.48 13.77 0.59
CA PHE A 39 -4.16 14.24 1.94
C PHE A 39 -2.64 14.39 2.04
N SER A 40 -2.15 15.60 2.28
CA SER A 40 -0.72 15.90 2.26
C SER A 40 -0.34 16.98 3.26
N ASP A 41 0.94 17.07 3.60
CA ASP A 41 1.51 18.22 4.30
C ASP A 41 1.32 19.48 3.43
N VAL A 42 0.83 20.56 4.04
CA VAL A 42 0.64 21.85 3.35
C VAL A 42 1.96 22.41 2.80
N ASN A 43 3.10 22.01 3.35
CA ASN A 43 4.42 22.44 2.93
C ASN A 43 5.10 21.47 1.94
N ASN A 44 4.51 20.31 1.68
CA ASN A 44 5.09 19.30 0.78
C ASN A 44 4.00 18.53 0.02
N LEU A 45 3.65 19.02 -1.15
CA LEU A 45 2.66 18.43 -2.06
C LEU A 45 3.34 17.42 -2.99
N TRP A 46 3.74 16.28 -2.44
CA TRP A 46 4.48 15.23 -3.15
C TRP A 46 3.76 14.74 -4.43
N PHE A 47 2.43 14.86 -4.49
CA PHE A 47 1.59 14.48 -5.62
C PHE A 47 1.59 15.47 -6.79
N LEU A 48 2.11 16.69 -6.60
CA LEU A 48 2.33 17.67 -7.68
C LEU A 48 3.71 17.56 -8.33
N SER A 49 4.60 16.74 -7.76
CA SER A 49 5.93 16.56 -8.32
C SER A 49 5.78 15.86 -9.67
N PRO A 50 6.32 16.43 -10.77
CA PRO A 50 6.30 15.74 -12.04
C PRO A 50 7.02 14.40 -11.85
N SER A 51 6.33 13.31 -12.21
CA SER A 51 6.94 11.98 -12.23
C SER A 51 8.27 12.06 -12.97
N PRO A 52 9.33 11.41 -12.48
CA PRO A 52 10.61 11.39 -13.19
C PRO A 52 10.36 10.85 -14.60
N GLN A 53 10.59 11.71 -15.59
CA GLN A 53 10.48 11.37 -17.00
C GLN A 53 11.46 10.22 -17.29
N LEU A 54 10.91 9.10 -17.76
CA LEU A 54 11.71 8.04 -18.36
C LEU A 54 12.54 8.65 -19.52
N PRO A 55 13.85 8.39 -19.61
CA PRO A 55 14.69 8.94 -20.66
C PRO A 55 14.20 8.51 -22.04
N GLY A 56 14.22 9.48 -22.96
CA GLY A 56 13.36 9.52 -24.15
C GLY A 56 13.59 8.43 -25.18
N THR A 57 12.48 7.98 -25.77
CA THR A 57 12.43 7.28 -27.06
C THR A 57 12.80 8.24 -28.19
N ALA A 58 14.07 8.28 -28.56
CA ALA A 58 14.50 8.86 -29.83
C ALA A 58 14.14 7.93 -31.01
N PRO A 59 13.72 8.43 -32.18
CA PRO A 59 13.43 7.59 -33.34
C PRO A 59 14.73 7.10 -33.98
N LEU A 60 14.90 5.78 -34.06
CA LEU A 60 16.03 5.11 -34.70
C LEU A 60 16.09 5.41 -36.21
N LYS A 61 17.07 6.24 -36.61
CA LYS A 61 17.51 6.35 -38.01
C LYS A 61 18.18 5.03 -38.42
N ARG A 62 17.59 4.37 -39.42
CA ARG A 62 18.18 3.23 -40.14
C ARG A 62 19.49 3.63 -40.84
N LYS A 63 20.54 2.81 -40.69
CA LYS A 63 21.55 2.50 -41.73
C LYS A 63 22.43 1.29 -41.30
N PRO A 64 23.18 0.65 -42.21
CA PRO A 64 22.94 -0.74 -42.56
C PRO A 64 24.05 -1.74 -42.16
N SER A 65 23.64 -3.00 -42.01
CA SER A 65 24.33 -4.27 -42.35
C SER A 65 25.86 -4.38 -42.21
N ARG A 66 26.35 -5.14 -41.22
CA ARG A 66 27.11 -6.41 -41.37
C ARG A 66 27.71 -6.90 -40.04
N THR A 67 27.69 -8.23 -39.83
CA THR A 67 28.60 -9.12 -39.03
C THR A 67 29.06 -8.59 -37.67
N ASP A 68 28.78 -9.21 -36.51
CA ASP A 68 29.04 -10.59 -36.13
C ASP A 68 28.14 -10.98 -34.94
N SER A 69 27.82 -12.27 -34.84
CA SER A 69 26.90 -12.85 -33.88
C SER A 69 27.53 -12.98 -32.49
N GLU A 70 27.48 -11.94 -31.66
CA GLU A 70 27.62 -12.08 -30.21
C GLU A 70 26.22 -12.32 -29.61
N PRO A 71 26.00 -13.42 -28.86
CA PRO A 71 24.72 -13.61 -28.19
C PRO A 71 24.47 -12.45 -27.22
N PRO A 72 23.26 -11.89 -27.17
CA PRO A 72 22.97 -10.80 -26.25
C PRO A 72 23.32 -11.23 -24.82
N PRO A 73 23.92 -10.35 -24.00
CA PRO A 73 24.23 -10.66 -22.62
C PRO A 73 22.95 -11.13 -21.91
N PRO A 74 23.03 -12.13 -21.02
CA PRO A 74 21.86 -12.59 -20.30
C PRO A 74 21.23 -11.41 -19.54
N PRO A 75 19.88 -11.31 -19.50
CA PRO A 75 19.22 -10.25 -18.77
C PRO A 75 19.67 -10.30 -17.30
N PRO A 76 19.82 -9.14 -16.65
CA PRO A 76 20.17 -9.10 -15.23
C PRO A 76 19.15 -9.89 -14.42
N PRO A 77 19.57 -10.60 -13.36
CA PRO A 77 18.64 -11.33 -12.51
C PRO A 77 17.60 -10.36 -11.93
N PRO A 78 16.33 -10.77 -11.80
CA PRO A 78 15.28 -9.89 -11.29
C PRO A 78 15.62 -9.46 -9.85
N PRO A 79 15.34 -8.20 -9.48
CA PRO A 79 15.63 -7.68 -8.16
C PRO A 79 14.94 -8.53 -7.09
N THR A 80 15.72 -8.90 -6.07
CA THR A 80 15.20 -9.65 -4.92
C THR A 80 14.72 -8.67 -3.87
N TYR A 81 13.40 -8.55 -3.71
CA TYR A 81 12.81 -7.66 -2.73
C TYR A 81 12.60 -8.34 -1.37
N GLY A 82 12.92 -7.61 -0.30
CA GLY A 82 12.37 -7.87 1.03
C GLY A 82 10.91 -7.44 1.10
N CYS A 83 10.16 -7.98 2.08
CA CYS A 83 8.76 -7.65 2.29
C CYS A 83 8.51 -7.24 3.74
N ARG A 84 7.75 -6.15 3.93
CA ARG A 84 7.26 -5.72 5.24
C ARG A 84 5.80 -5.29 5.15
N LEU A 85 5.07 -5.48 6.24
CA LEU A 85 3.65 -5.17 6.34
C LEU A 85 3.45 -3.99 7.25
N HIS A 86 2.69 -3.00 6.80
CA HIS A 86 2.18 -1.94 7.64
C HIS A 86 0.78 -2.35 8.10
N LEU A 87 0.68 -2.75 9.37
CA LEU A 87 -0.55 -3.27 9.96
C LEU A 87 -1.42 -2.15 10.55
N ALA A 88 -0.80 -1.06 11.00
CA ALA A 88 -1.46 0.15 11.46
C ALA A 88 -0.46 1.31 11.36
N HIS A 89 -0.89 2.52 11.70
CA HIS A 89 0.00 3.68 11.75
C HIS A 89 1.19 3.41 12.68
N GLY A 90 2.41 3.46 12.13
CA GLY A 90 3.66 3.20 12.86
C GLY A 90 3.93 1.73 13.21
N VAL A 91 3.11 0.79 12.75
CA VAL A 91 3.23 -0.64 13.09
C VAL A 91 3.69 -1.41 11.86
N ILE A 92 4.97 -1.73 11.85
CA ILE A 92 5.63 -2.46 10.76
C ILE A 92 5.97 -3.86 11.25
N HIS A 93 5.53 -4.87 10.49
CA HIS A 93 5.91 -6.26 10.68
C HIS A 93 6.81 -6.70 9.52
N ALA A 94 8.08 -6.98 9.81
CA ALA A 94 9.00 -7.52 8.81
C ALA A 94 8.60 -8.97 8.50
N VAL A 95 8.46 -9.31 7.22
CA VAL A 95 8.18 -10.68 6.80
C VAL A 95 9.52 -11.42 6.73
N SER A 96 9.91 -12.03 7.86
CA SER A 96 11.22 -12.68 8.02
C SER A 96 11.34 -14.04 7.31
N TYR A 97 10.23 -14.62 6.90
CA TYR A 97 10.15 -15.92 6.23
C TYR A 97 9.52 -15.79 4.85
N ASP A 98 9.60 -16.83 4.03
CA ASP A 98 8.94 -16.85 2.70
C ASP A 98 7.39 -16.87 2.78
N LYS A 99 6.81 -16.80 3.98
CA LYS A 99 5.36 -16.80 4.20
C LYS A 99 4.98 -16.11 5.51
N VAL A 100 3.90 -15.34 5.47
CA VAL A 100 3.14 -14.91 6.64
C VAL A 100 1.65 -15.14 6.40
N THR A 101 0.95 -15.58 7.44
CA THR A 101 -0.49 -15.87 7.38
C THR A 101 -1.23 -14.83 8.19
N ILE A 102 -2.17 -14.14 7.54
CA ILE A 102 -2.97 -13.09 8.16
C ILE A 102 -4.32 -13.69 8.58
N HIS A 103 -4.64 -13.48 9.85
CA HIS A 103 -5.94 -13.78 10.44
C HIS A 103 -6.19 -12.79 11.58
N ARG A 104 -7.39 -12.80 12.16
CA ARG A 104 -7.78 -11.82 13.19
C ARG A 104 -6.81 -11.80 14.37
N GLN A 105 -6.45 -12.97 14.88
CA GLN A 105 -5.55 -13.07 16.03
C GLN A 105 -4.14 -12.57 15.70
N PHE A 106 -3.63 -12.81 14.47
CA PHE A 106 -2.35 -12.25 14.03
C PHE A 106 -2.38 -10.72 14.13
N LEU A 107 -3.43 -10.06 13.64
CA LEU A 107 -3.58 -8.61 13.73
C LEU A 107 -3.69 -8.16 15.19
N LEU A 108 -4.58 -8.76 15.99
CA LEU A 108 -4.75 -8.40 17.40
C LEU A 108 -3.49 -8.60 18.26
N ASN A 109 -2.57 -9.48 17.85
CA ASN A 109 -1.30 -9.67 18.54
C ASN A 109 -0.27 -8.59 18.21
N HIS A 110 -0.35 -8.00 17.02
CA HIS A 110 0.63 -7.00 16.55
C HIS A 110 0.11 -5.56 16.61
N LEU A 111 -1.21 -5.36 16.77
CA LEU A 111 -1.80 -4.04 16.91
C LEU A 111 -1.49 -3.42 18.29
N PRO A 112 -1.20 -2.11 18.35
CA PRO A 112 -1.03 -1.38 19.60
C PRO A 112 -2.27 -1.50 20.48
N SER A 113 -2.08 -1.48 21.80
CA SER A 113 -3.19 -1.53 22.77
C SER A 113 -4.27 -0.48 22.51
N GLY A 114 -3.88 0.75 22.13
CA GLY A 114 -4.83 1.81 21.77
C GLY A 114 -5.74 1.44 20.60
N GLU A 115 -5.20 0.86 19.53
CA GLU A 115 -5.99 0.42 18.38
C GLU A 115 -6.92 -0.75 18.74
N ARG A 116 -6.45 -1.69 19.56
CA ARG A 116 -7.27 -2.81 20.03
C ARG A 116 -8.46 -2.33 20.87
N ILE A 117 -8.21 -1.41 21.79
CA ILE A 117 -9.27 -0.78 22.61
C ILE A 117 -10.23 0.00 21.71
N ARG A 118 -9.73 0.78 20.75
CA ARG A 118 -10.56 1.53 19.80
C ARG A 118 -11.52 0.60 19.03
N GLN A 119 -11.02 -0.54 18.55
CA GLN A 119 -11.84 -1.54 17.86
C GLN A 119 -12.86 -2.21 18.78
N ASP A 120 -12.50 -2.54 20.03
CA ASP A 120 -13.42 -3.12 21.01
C ASP A 120 -14.55 -2.15 21.38
N VAL A 121 -14.21 -0.88 21.65
CA VAL A 121 -15.20 0.18 21.93
C VAL A 121 -16.11 0.39 20.73
N GLN A 122 -15.56 0.50 19.52
CA GLN A 122 -16.34 0.64 18.30
C GLN A 122 -17.34 -0.52 18.15
N TYR A 123 -16.88 -1.76 18.29
CA TYR A 123 -17.73 -2.94 18.20
C TYR A 123 -18.84 -2.94 19.25
N ARG A 124 -18.54 -2.57 20.50
CA ARG A 124 -19.57 -2.49 21.57
C ARG A 124 -20.62 -1.42 21.31
N MET A 125 -20.24 -0.32 20.64
CA MET A 125 -21.15 0.79 20.33
C MET A 125 -22.03 0.53 19.10
N THR A 126 -21.47 -0.05 18.03
CA THR A 126 -22.14 -0.16 16.74
C THR A 126 -22.49 -1.60 16.35
N GLY A 127 -21.98 -2.60 17.07
CA GLY A 127 -22.03 -4.00 16.66
C GLY A 127 -21.07 -4.34 15.51
N ASP A 128 -20.23 -3.38 15.07
CA ASP A 128 -19.36 -3.55 13.91
C ASP A 128 -17.99 -2.87 14.08
N ALA A 129 -16.93 -3.54 13.65
CA ALA A 129 -15.58 -2.99 13.65
C ALA A 129 -14.74 -3.66 12.54
N PRO A 130 -13.83 -2.92 11.86
CA PRO A 130 -12.97 -3.47 10.82
C PRO A 130 -12.28 -4.80 11.17
N ILE A 131 -11.80 -4.94 12.42
CA ILE A 131 -11.13 -6.17 12.87
C ILE A 131 -12.06 -7.39 12.90
N MET A 132 -13.38 -7.18 13.00
CA MET A 132 -14.39 -8.25 13.06
C MET A 132 -14.69 -8.85 11.69
N HIS A 133 -14.41 -8.12 10.60
CA HIS A 133 -14.50 -8.62 9.23
C HIS A 133 -13.31 -9.50 8.82
N VAL A 134 -12.25 -9.50 9.61
CA VAL A 134 -11.13 -10.41 9.43
C VAL A 134 -11.51 -11.77 10.02
N SER A 135 -11.53 -12.81 9.20
CA SER A 135 -11.65 -14.22 9.60
C SER A 135 -10.81 -14.59 10.84
N ARG A 136 -11.38 -15.44 11.69
CA ARG A 136 -10.69 -16.05 12.83
C ARG A 136 -9.68 -17.09 12.37
N ASP A 137 -10.01 -17.80 11.30
CA ASP A 137 -9.14 -18.70 10.56
C ASP A 137 -8.23 -17.93 9.59
N PRO A 138 -7.22 -18.58 8.99
CA PRO A 138 -6.41 -17.98 7.93
C PRO A 138 -7.26 -17.25 6.88
N HIS A 139 -7.02 -15.94 6.73
CA HIS A 139 -7.79 -15.08 5.83
C HIS A 139 -7.06 -14.87 4.51
N CYS A 140 -5.77 -14.57 4.58
CA CYS A 140 -4.91 -14.51 3.43
C CYS A 140 -3.48 -14.85 3.83
N GLU A 141 -2.67 -15.17 2.83
CA GLU A 141 -1.24 -15.44 3.00
C GLU A 141 -0.47 -14.47 2.13
N ILE A 142 0.66 -13.99 2.64
CA ILE A 142 1.65 -13.27 1.86
C ILE A 142 2.82 -14.20 1.73
N VAL A 143 3.10 -14.63 0.50
CA VAL A 143 4.04 -15.72 0.22
C VAL A 143 5.03 -15.31 -0.85
N ARG A 144 6.27 -15.75 -0.70
CA ARG A 144 7.31 -15.61 -1.69
C ARG A 144 7.37 -16.88 -2.54
N GLN A 145 7.36 -16.72 -3.85
CA GLN A 145 7.63 -17.80 -4.80
C GLN A 145 8.74 -17.32 -5.75
N GLY A 146 9.92 -17.92 -5.63
CA GLY A 146 11.12 -17.41 -6.31
C GLY A 146 11.48 -15.98 -5.87
N ASN A 147 11.58 -15.06 -6.82
CA ASN A 147 11.92 -13.66 -6.56
C ASN A 147 10.70 -12.74 -6.47
N GLN A 148 9.49 -13.29 -6.38
CA GLN A 148 8.25 -12.52 -6.39
C GLN A 148 7.39 -12.82 -5.17
N TRP A 149 6.76 -11.77 -4.66
CA TRP A 149 5.82 -11.83 -3.55
C TRP A 149 4.39 -11.84 -4.06
N TYR A 150 3.54 -12.62 -3.40
CA TYR A 150 2.15 -12.81 -3.75
C TYR A 150 1.25 -12.70 -2.53
N VAL A 151 0.02 -12.24 -2.76
CA VAL A 151 -1.09 -12.33 -1.82
C VAL A 151 -2.00 -13.45 -2.29
N ARG A 152 -2.17 -14.47 -1.45
CA ARG A 152 -3.11 -15.57 -1.67
C ARG A 152 -4.34 -15.37 -0.80
N ALA A 153 -5.50 -15.24 -1.42
CA ALA A 153 -6.77 -15.10 -0.73
C ALA A 153 -7.27 -16.47 -0.23
N LEU A 154 -7.45 -16.62 1.07
CA LEU A 154 -8.13 -17.78 1.68
C LEU A 154 -9.60 -17.45 2.02
N GLN A 155 -9.89 -16.17 2.14
CA GLN A 155 -11.20 -15.55 2.31
C GLN A 155 -11.22 -14.28 1.44
N PRO A 156 -12.39 -13.65 1.21
CA PRO A 156 -12.48 -12.49 0.33
C PRO A 156 -11.60 -11.31 0.78
N VAL A 157 -10.66 -10.92 -0.08
CA VAL A 157 -9.81 -9.73 0.09
C VAL A 157 -10.13 -8.69 -0.97
N TYR A 158 -9.77 -7.44 -0.71
CA TYR A 158 -10.04 -6.34 -1.63
C TYR A 158 -8.78 -5.55 -1.92
N VAL A 159 -8.53 -5.27 -3.20
CA VAL A 159 -7.38 -4.48 -3.65
C VAL A 159 -7.90 -3.43 -4.62
N ASN A 160 -7.66 -2.15 -4.34
CA ASN A 160 -8.20 -1.03 -5.12
C ASN A 160 -9.73 -1.12 -5.29
N GLY A 161 -10.44 -1.54 -4.23
CA GLY A 161 -11.89 -1.73 -4.24
C GLY A 161 -12.39 -2.99 -4.96
N LYS A 162 -11.52 -3.70 -5.71
CA LYS A 162 -11.88 -4.95 -6.39
C LYS A 162 -11.77 -6.14 -5.43
N ARG A 163 -12.83 -6.96 -5.40
CA ARG A 163 -12.90 -8.19 -4.62
C ARG A 163 -12.13 -9.33 -5.28
N TYR A 164 -11.43 -10.12 -4.48
CA TYR A 164 -10.75 -11.36 -4.85
C TYR A 164 -11.14 -12.46 -3.87
N ASP A 165 -11.71 -13.54 -4.39
CA ASP A 165 -12.25 -14.65 -3.61
C ASP A 165 -11.21 -15.74 -3.32
N HIS A 166 -11.62 -16.74 -2.54
CA HIS A 166 -10.81 -17.90 -2.16
C HIS A 166 -10.07 -18.52 -3.35
N GLY A 167 -8.76 -18.74 -3.16
CA GLY A 167 -7.86 -19.32 -4.17
C GLY A 167 -7.21 -18.29 -5.11
N ALA A 168 -7.70 -17.04 -5.14
CA ALA A 168 -7.07 -16.00 -5.94
C ALA A 168 -5.64 -15.70 -5.45
N THR A 169 -4.71 -15.58 -6.38
CA THR A 169 -3.31 -15.22 -6.11
C THR A 169 -2.97 -13.95 -6.88
N LEU A 170 -2.43 -12.95 -6.18
CA LEU A 170 -2.10 -11.64 -6.74
C LEU A 170 -0.62 -11.35 -6.55
N ALA A 171 0.06 -11.00 -7.62
CA ALA A 171 1.42 -10.49 -7.55
C ALA A 171 1.45 -9.14 -6.83
N VAL A 172 2.27 -9.03 -5.79
CA VAL A 172 2.51 -7.76 -5.10
C VAL A 172 3.31 -6.86 -6.04
N GLN A 173 2.77 -5.68 -6.34
CA GLN A 173 3.41 -4.70 -7.20
C GLN A 173 4.29 -3.77 -6.35
N PRO A 174 5.56 -3.55 -6.72
CA PRO A 174 6.39 -2.52 -6.09
C PRO A 174 5.83 -1.10 -6.37
N PRO A 175 6.11 -0.12 -5.48
CA PRO A 175 6.80 -0.28 -4.20
C PRO A 175 5.89 -0.81 -3.10
N GLN A 176 4.56 -0.63 -3.23
CA GLN A 176 3.61 -1.04 -2.21
C GLN A 176 2.25 -1.40 -2.79
N MET A 177 1.51 -2.25 -2.07
CA MET A 177 0.17 -2.69 -2.40
C MET A 177 -0.69 -2.73 -1.13
N THR A 178 -1.82 -2.04 -1.13
CA THR A 178 -2.77 -2.10 -0.02
C THR A 178 -3.85 -3.14 -0.28
N VAL A 179 -4.02 -4.04 0.70
CA VAL A 179 -5.03 -5.09 0.69
C VAL A 179 -5.96 -4.86 1.89
N VAL A 180 -7.26 -4.79 1.63
CA VAL A 180 -8.27 -4.79 2.69
C VAL A 180 -8.72 -6.23 2.92
N VAL A 181 -8.55 -6.69 4.15
CA VAL A 181 -8.81 -8.07 4.58
C VAL A 181 -10.24 -8.16 5.10
N GLY A 182 -11.15 -8.77 4.34
CA GLY A 182 -12.59 -8.75 4.60
C GLY A 182 -13.31 -7.52 4.03
N ARG A 183 -14.64 -7.63 3.86
CA ARG A 183 -15.47 -6.52 3.34
C ARG A 183 -15.50 -5.40 4.38
N ASN A 184 -15.04 -4.20 4.02
CA ASN A 184 -14.86 -3.09 4.97
C ASN A 184 -13.95 -3.47 6.17
N GLY A 185 -13.09 -4.47 5.98
CA GLY A 185 -12.27 -5.00 7.04
C GLY A 185 -10.97 -4.22 7.20
N TRP A 186 -9.94 -4.94 7.63
CA TRP A 186 -8.71 -4.30 8.06
C TRP A 186 -7.76 -4.03 6.87
N PRO A 187 -7.34 -2.78 6.63
CA PRO A 187 -6.36 -2.47 5.59
C PRO A 187 -4.95 -2.85 6.05
N ILE A 188 -4.19 -3.48 5.15
CA ILE A 188 -2.77 -3.82 5.32
C ILE A 188 -2.02 -3.32 4.10
N THR A 189 -0.94 -2.57 4.29
CA THR A 189 -0.06 -2.18 3.19
C THR A 189 1.15 -3.11 3.16
N ILE A 190 1.35 -3.77 2.03
CA ILE A 190 2.47 -4.65 1.76
C ILE A 190 3.50 -3.83 1.00
N GLU A 191 4.68 -3.63 1.57
CA GLU A 191 5.77 -2.88 0.95
C GLU A 191 6.88 -3.83 0.52
N LEU A 192 7.35 -3.65 -0.71
CA LEU A 192 8.51 -4.32 -1.27
C LEU A 192 9.68 -3.34 -1.27
N PHE A 193 10.74 -3.70 -0.57
CA PHE A 193 11.94 -2.87 -0.47
C PHE A 193 13.16 -3.62 -0.99
N SER A 194 14.09 -2.90 -1.61
CA SER A 194 15.42 -3.48 -1.86
C SER A 194 16.10 -3.62 -0.50
N PRO A 195 16.57 -4.82 -0.13
CA PRO A 195 17.42 -4.97 1.04
C PRO A 195 18.72 -4.18 0.91
#